data_AF-A0A1Z4BK28-F1
#
_entry.id   AF-A0A1Z4BK28-F1
#
_cell.length_a   1.000
_cell.length_b   1.000
_cell.length_c   1.000
_cell.angle_alpha   90.00
_cell.angle_beta   90.00
_cell.angle_gamma   90.00
#
_symmetry.space_group_name_H-M   'P 1'
#
loop_
_entity.id
_entity.type
_entity.pdbx_description
1 polymer ?
#
loop_
_entity_poly.entity_id
_entity_poly.type
_entity_poly.pdbx_seq_one_letter_code
_entity_poly.pdbx_strand_id
1 'polypeptide(L)'
;MAGIRITLKETGQQSIARLWVANRGGIRFNVPESLRFLRLCYRHKINIEIEKNSEGELEKGFYFFNYKTKDKITIFYKESGVLQNFSFEKDEKYSKYYNKQMYQIQIGKLGFINCLSVDDRDVLFDFLTEENFGYIPQNRTSIENKEKHPYISQNKVSIEKKKEYSYKLLYNDLERIKADLIKNKNYNKLNENEQLLLDLPLIMWSKKWEYGSIFMFNWFMEGGDIIMDNDLYTFLDNWKELKEKRNEFDKFIKKYKNKPILKEVKENDFRLYALNDLKNELQKREEEEFLIDRKFDSKSTNFSRFSINIGFFDNINTPYVASFGTLGIGYLLEGKYNKEKEEIYITKIWEEINDSFDFKDEEFRFDKPKSMISQPLGVWSKSIFKYYDEVGSYKNINPSDDRLNISNSTFNSFRSKTKIGKDFHIKGIRLIKESNHFVKTIKINSSEVIYK
;
A
#
# COMPACT_ATOMS: atom_id res chain seq x y z
N MET A 1 33.14 5.04 54.20
CA MET A 1 33.20 4.34 52.90
C MET A 1 31.79 4.32 52.30
N ALA A 2 31.71 4.52 51.00
CA ALA A 2 30.55 5.02 50.28
C ALA A 2 29.32 4.09 50.33
N GLY A 3 28.18 4.61 50.78
CA GLY A 3 26.87 4.04 50.53
C GLY A 3 26.27 4.68 49.29
N ILE A 4 26.26 3.94 48.19
CA ILE A 4 25.73 4.38 46.89
C ILE A 4 24.23 4.69 47.03
N ARG A 5 23.88 5.94 46.75
CA ARG A 5 22.51 6.45 46.67
C ARG A 5 21.99 6.17 45.25
N ILE A 6 21.27 5.07 45.06
CA ILE A 6 20.57 4.82 43.78
C ILE A 6 19.27 5.62 43.81
N THR A 7 19.24 6.71 43.05
CA THR A 7 18.02 7.47 42.74
C THR A 7 17.47 6.91 41.44
N LEU A 8 16.44 6.07 41.50
CA LEU A 8 15.68 5.68 40.31
C LEU A 8 14.62 6.75 40.01
N LYS A 9 14.98 7.66 39.10
CA LYS A 9 14.00 8.40 38.29
C LYS A 9 13.44 7.44 37.23
N GLU A 10 12.14 7.53 37.01
CA GLU A 10 11.39 6.99 35.86
C GLU A 10 11.18 5.47 35.81
N THR A 11 9.98 5.04 36.27
CA THR A 11 9.01 4.16 35.58
C THR A 11 8.08 3.50 36.63
N GLY A 12 7.20 4.32 37.21
CA GLY A 12 6.10 3.79 38.01
C GLY A 12 4.98 3.31 37.09
N GLN A 13 4.91 2.00 36.81
CA GLN A 13 3.69 1.22 36.50
C GLN A 13 4.01 -0.22 36.05
N GLN A 14 4.46 -1.11 36.94
CA GLN A 14 4.50 -2.55 36.62
C GLN A 14 4.00 -3.53 37.70
N SER A 15 3.48 -3.09 38.85
CA SER A 15 3.33 -4.04 39.98
C SER A 15 1.91 -4.32 40.49
N ILE A 16 0.85 -3.82 39.84
CA ILE A 16 -0.55 -4.17 40.23
C ILE A 16 -1.29 -4.96 39.14
N ALA A 17 -0.84 -4.91 37.88
CA ALA A 17 -1.48 -5.64 36.79
C ALA A 17 -1.28 -7.17 36.85
N ARG A 18 -0.23 -7.69 37.52
CA ARG A 18 0.08 -9.13 37.54
C ARG A 18 -0.74 -9.96 38.53
N LEU A 19 -1.43 -9.36 39.50
CA LEU A 19 -2.31 -10.08 40.43
C LEU A 19 -3.77 -10.16 39.99
N TRP A 20 -4.14 -9.50 38.88
CA TRP A 20 -5.45 -9.62 38.23
C TRP A 20 -5.48 -10.63 37.07
N VAL A 21 -4.34 -11.31 36.81
CA VAL A 21 -4.10 -12.19 35.65
C VAL A 21 -4.52 -13.64 35.90
N ALA A 22 -4.83 -14.04 37.13
CA ALA A 22 -4.99 -15.46 37.47
C ALA A 22 -6.43 -16.02 37.46
N ASN A 23 -7.48 -15.23 37.17
CA ASN A 23 -8.87 -15.69 37.43
C ASN A 23 -9.90 -15.59 36.29
N ARG A 24 -9.50 -15.47 35.02
CA ARG A 24 -10.46 -15.51 33.90
C ARG A 24 -9.97 -16.40 32.76
N GLY A 25 -10.29 -17.68 32.86
CA GLY A 25 -10.18 -18.66 31.78
C GLY A 25 -11.21 -18.41 30.68
N GLY A 26 -10.96 -17.40 29.85
CA GLY A 26 -11.67 -17.13 28.61
C GLY A 26 -10.72 -16.43 27.63
N ILE A 27 -10.84 -16.72 26.34
CA ILE A 27 -10.08 -16.04 25.28
C ILE A 27 -10.47 -14.55 25.33
N ARG A 28 -9.55 -13.67 25.78
CA ARG A 28 -9.81 -12.22 25.74
C ARG A 28 -9.92 -11.78 24.29
N PHE A 29 -11.03 -11.16 23.92
CA PHE A 29 -11.24 -10.67 22.57
C PHE A 29 -10.37 -9.46 22.27
N ASN A 30 -9.81 -9.40 21.05
CA ASN A 30 -9.23 -8.18 20.51
C ASN A 30 -10.39 -7.22 20.17
N VAL A 31 -10.72 -6.33 21.12
CA VAL A 31 -11.91 -5.45 21.04
C VAL A 31 -11.99 -4.65 19.74
N PRO A 32 -10.92 -4.01 19.23
CA PRO A 32 -10.94 -3.35 17.92
C PRO A 32 -11.41 -4.26 16.78
N GLU A 33 -10.88 -5.47 16.72
CA GLU A 33 -11.27 -6.45 15.71
C GLU A 33 -12.70 -6.95 15.90
N SER A 34 -13.14 -7.10 17.15
CA SER A 34 -14.53 -7.43 17.47
C SER A 34 -15.51 -6.32 17.06
N LEU A 35 -15.17 -5.05 17.27
CA LEU A 35 -15.99 -3.93 16.83
C LEU A 35 -16.10 -3.88 15.30
N ARG A 36 -14.99 -4.09 14.60
CA ARG A 36 -14.95 -4.19 13.14
C ARG A 36 -15.81 -5.35 12.62
N PHE A 37 -15.70 -6.52 13.24
CA PHE A 37 -16.51 -7.68 12.90
C PHE A 37 -18.00 -7.44 13.16
N LEU A 38 -18.35 -6.83 14.30
CA LEU A 38 -19.73 -6.44 14.61
C LEU A 38 -20.31 -5.48 13.58
N ARG A 39 -19.54 -4.45 13.17
CA ARG A 39 -19.95 -3.53 12.10
C ARG A 39 -20.21 -4.28 10.80
N LEU A 40 -19.26 -5.10 10.35
CA LEU A 40 -19.39 -5.92 9.13
C LEU A 40 -20.68 -6.74 9.15
N CYS A 41 -20.91 -7.45 10.25
CA CYS A 41 -22.05 -8.35 10.38
C CYS A 41 -23.38 -7.62 10.49
N TYR A 42 -23.43 -6.52 11.25
CA TYR A 42 -24.61 -5.66 11.33
C TYR A 42 -24.98 -5.12 9.95
N ARG A 43 -24.03 -4.47 9.26
CA ARG A 43 -24.27 -3.80 7.98
C ARG A 43 -24.70 -4.77 6.88
N HIS A 44 -24.10 -5.96 6.86
CA HIS A 44 -24.34 -6.93 5.80
C HIS A 44 -25.32 -8.05 6.22
N LYS A 45 -25.97 -7.94 7.39
CA LYS A 45 -26.94 -8.93 7.91
C LYS A 45 -26.35 -10.35 7.98
N ILE A 46 -25.16 -10.47 8.56
CA ILE A 46 -24.48 -11.75 8.78
C ILE A 46 -24.77 -12.20 10.21
N ASN A 47 -25.21 -13.45 10.35
CA ASN A 47 -25.45 -14.06 11.66
C ASN A 47 -24.12 -14.30 12.40
N ILE A 48 -24.10 -14.03 13.70
CA ILE A 48 -22.92 -14.24 14.54
C ILE A 48 -23.26 -15.19 15.67
N GLU A 49 -22.43 -16.22 15.86
CA GLU A 49 -22.47 -17.04 17.07
C GLU A 49 -21.66 -16.36 18.17
N ILE A 50 -22.31 -16.19 19.32
CA ILE A 50 -21.74 -15.56 20.51
C ILE A 50 -21.63 -16.59 21.61
N GLU A 51 -20.48 -16.62 22.28
CA GLU A 51 -20.26 -17.38 23.49
C GLU A 51 -20.43 -16.48 24.73
N LYS A 52 -21.14 -16.99 25.73
CA LYS A 52 -21.35 -16.34 27.02
C LYS A 52 -20.03 -16.04 27.73
N ASN A 53 -19.98 -14.92 28.44
CA ASN A 53 -18.80 -14.43 29.19
C ASN A 53 -17.59 -14.09 28.32
N SER A 54 -17.80 -14.01 27.01
CA SER A 54 -16.86 -13.40 26.08
C SER A 54 -16.72 -11.92 26.38
N GLU A 55 -15.50 -11.49 26.72
CA GLU A 55 -15.21 -10.11 27.10
C GLU A 55 -13.87 -9.60 26.57
N GLY A 56 -13.78 -8.28 26.44
CA GLY A 56 -12.53 -7.60 26.13
C GLY A 56 -12.58 -6.14 26.56
N GLU A 57 -11.41 -5.54 26.72
CA GLU A 57 -11.29 -4.15 27.17
C GLU A 57 -10.32 -3.36 26.28
N LEU A 58 -10.68 -2.10 26.04
CA LEU A 58 -9.80 -1.07 25.49
C LEU A 58 -9.45 -0.09 26.58
N GLU A 59 -8.16 0.12 26.77
CA GLU A 59 -7.64 1.08 27.72
C GLU A 59 -7.77 2.51 27.19
N LYS A 60 -7.81 3.46 28.13
CA LYS A 60 -7.79 4.89 27.82
C LYS A 60 -6.59 5.26 26.94
N GLY A 61 -6.84 6.09 25.93
CA GLY A 61 -5.79 6.58 25.04
C GLY A 61 -5.46 5.64 23.88
N PHE A 62 -6.15 4.50 23.78
CA PHE A 62 -6.09 3.62 22.61
C PHE A 62 -6.60 4.33 21.35
N TYR A 63 -5.97 4.06 20.21
CA TYR A 63 -6.34 4.65 18.92
C TYR A 63 -7.26 3.75 18.11
N PHE A 64 -8.40 4.29 17.73
CA PHE A 64 -9.32 3.74 16.76
C PHE A 64 -9.26 4.60 15.49
N PHE A 65 -8.37 4.23 14.56
CA PHE A 65 -7.96 5.10 13.44
C PHE A 65 -7.42 6.45 13.97
N ASN A 66 -8.12 7.56 13.71
CA ASN A 66 -7.76 8.90 14.20
C ASN A 66 -8.46 9.28 15.50
N TYR A 67 -9.36 8.44 15.99
CA TYR A 67 -10.05 8.66 17.25
C TYR A 67 -9.19 8.11 18.40
N LYS A 68 -8.94 8.94 19.41
CA LYS A 68 -8.30 8.50 20.64
C LYS A 68 -9.35 8.33 21.73
N THR A 69 -9.46 7.12 22.27
CA THR A 69 -10.41 6.80 23.35
C THR A 69 -10.16 7.69 24.57
N LYS A 70 -11.24 8.28 25.10
CA LYS A 70 -11.16 9.23 26.22
C LYS A 70 -11.05 8.52 27.56
N ASP A 71 -11.69 7.37 27.69
CA ASP A 71 -11.67 6.53 28.88
C ASP A 71 -11.77 5.04 28.49
N LYS A 72 -11.85 4.16 29.49
CA LYS A 72 -11.94 2.71 29.32
C LYS A 72 -13.25 2.31 28.61
N ILE A 73 -13.14 1.35 27.70
CA ILE A 73 -14.26 0.74 26.98
C ILE A 73 -14.23 -0.77 27.19
N THR A 74 -15.36 -1.39 27.55
CA THR A 74 -15.48 -2.84 27.75
C THR A 74 -16.56 -3.41 26.85
N ILE A 75 -16.27 -4.46 26.09
CA ILE A 75 -17.28 -5.26 25.39
C ILE A 75 -17.57 -6.52 26.20
N PHE A 76 -18.85 -6.87 26.35
CA PHE A 76 -19.28 -8.01 27.16
C PHE A 76 -20.54 -8.66 26.60
N TYR A 77 -20.53 -10.00 26.49
CA TYR A 77 -21.69 -10.80 26.11
C TYR A 77 -22.26 -11.56 27.33
N LYS A 78 -23.51 -11.25 27.67
CA LYS A 78 -24.22 -11.81 28.85
C LYS A 78 -24.71 -13.24 28.63
N GLU A 79 -25.00 -13.60 27.39
CA GLU A 79 -25.62 -14.87 27.02
C GLU A 79 -24.98 -15.43 25.75
N SER A 80 -24.95 -16.77 25.64
CA SER A 80 -24.60 -17.43 24.39
C SER A 80 -25.81 -17.42 23.46
N GLY A 81 -25.57 -17.36 22.16
CA GLY A 81 -26.64 -17.48 21.17
C GLY A 81 -26.24 -16.93 19.82
N VAL A 82 -27.19 -16.94 18.89
CA VAL A 82 -27.00 -16.38 17.56
C VAL A 82 -27.57 -14.97 17.52
N LEU A 83 -26.73 -13.97 17.26
CA LEU A 83 -27.17 -12.63 16.89
C LEU A 83 -27.64 -12.64 15.43
N GLN A 84 -28.96 -12.67 15.24
CA GLN A 84 -29.61 -12.57 13.92
C GLN A 84 -30.33 -11.22 13.81
N ASN A 85 -30.10 -10.49 12.72
CA ASN A 85 -30.73 -9.20 12.44
C ASN A 85 -30.76 -8.24 13.66
N PHE A 86 -29.65 -8.18 14.39
CA PHE A 86 -29.55 -7.41 15.63
C PHE A 86 -29.46 -5.90 15.35
N SER A 87 -29.85 -5.10 16.34
CA SER A 87 -29.72 -3.64 16.37
C SER A 87 -28.71 -3.19 17.41
N PHE A 88 -28.32 -1.92 17.32
CA PHE A 88 -27.59 -1.21 18.36
C PHE A 88 -28.46 -0.12 18.96
N GLU A 89 -28.50 -0.03 20.29
CA GLU A 89 -29.27 0.99 21.01
C GLU A 89 -28.39 1.66 22.06
N LYS A 90 -28.45 2.99 22.14
CA LYS A 90 -27.76 3.75 23.19
C LYS A 90 -28.55 3.67 24.49
N ASP A 91 -27.86 3.42 25.58
CA ASP A 91 -28.45 3.35 26.92
C ASP A 91 -27.48 3.97 27.93
N GLU A 92 -27.94 4.19 29.15
CA GLU A 92 -27.10 4.69 30.23
C GLU A 92 -27.45 4.01 31.55
N LYS A 93 -26.42 3.68 32.34
CA LYS A 93 -26.60 2.98 33.59
C LYS A 93 -25.56 3.41 34.61
N TYR A 94 -26.00 3.64 35.83
CA TYR A 94 -25.08 3.83 36.93
C TYR A 94 -24.36 2.51 37.29
N SER A 95 -23.03 2.54 37.32
CA SER A 95 -22.22 1.39 37.71
C SER A 95 -21.66 1.56 39.11
N LYS A 96 -22.06 0.63 39.98
CA LYS A 96 -21.49 0.52 41.33
C LYS A 96 -20.00 0.19 41.29
N TYR A 97 -19.54 -0.57 40.29
CA TYR A 97 -18.14 -0.98 40.16
C TYR A 97 -17.22 0.21 39.85
N TYR A 98 -17.64 1.10 38.94
CA TYR A 98 -16.86 2.30 38.60
C TYR A 98 -17.26 3.53 39.42
N ASN A 99 -18.31 3.41 40.24
CA ASN A 99 -18.93 4.51 41.00
C ASN A 99 -19.27 5.74 40.14
N LYS A 100 -19.70 5.52 38.89
CA LYS A 100 -20.05 6.58 37.93
C LYS A 100 -21.11 6.11 36.93
N GLN A 101 -21.73 7.07 36.25
CA GLN A 101 -22.59 6.82 35.10
C GLN A 101 -21.77 6.16 33.99
N MET A 102 -22.30 5.07 33.43
CA MET A 102 -21.78 4.41 32.24
C MET A 102 -22.71 4.67 31.07
N TYR A 103 -22.11 4.89 29.91
CA TYR A 103 -22.78 5.11 28.65
C TYR A 103 -22.65 3.83 27.83
N GLN A 104 -23.77 3.15 27.60
CA GLN A 104 -23.82 1.80 27.03
C GLN A 104 -24.30 1.81 25.58
N ILE A 105 -23.84 0.84 24.79
CA ILE A 105 -24.42 0.44 23.52
C ILE A 105 -24.89 -1.01 23.68
N GLN A 106 -26.20 -1.25 23.61
CA GLN A 106 -26.76 -2.59 23.62
C GLN A 106 -26.51 -3.26 22.26
N ILE A 107 -26.12 -4.55 22.26
CA ILE A 107 -25.88 -5.36 21.06
C ILE A 107 -26.96 -6.43 20.99
N GLY A 108 -28.08 -6.11 20.33
CA GLY A 108 -29.29 -6.94 20.38
C GLY A 108 -29.65 -7.34 21.82
N LYS A 109 -29.99 -8.61 22.04
CA LYS A 109 -30.34 -9.13 23.37
C LYS A 109 -29.17 -9.75 24.13
N LEU A 110 -28.01 -9.94 23.49
CA LEU A 110 -26.95 -10.82 24.01
C LEU A 110 -25.74 -10.08 24.57
N GLY A 111 -25.50 -8.82 24.19
CA GLY A 111 -24.27 -8.12 24.55
C GLY A 111 -24.40 -6.62 24.79
N PHE A 112 -23.34 -6.02 25.34
CA PHE A 112 -23.24 -4.61 25.67
C PHE A 112 -21.81 -4.11 25.44
N ILE A 113 -21.68 -2.88 24.94
CA ILE A 113 -20.43 -2.11 24.95
C ILE A 113 -20.60 -1.02 25.99
N ASN A 114 -19.63 -0.93 26.88
CA ASN A 114 -19.65 -0.12 28.07
C ASN A 114 -18.59 0.97 27.94
N CYS A 115 -19.01 2.23 27.89
CA CYS A 115 -18.12 3.38 27.78
C CYS A 115 -18.22 4.24 29.04
N LEU A 116 -17.10 4.78 29.50
CA LEU A 116 -17.06 5.68 30.65
C LEU A 116 -17.09 7.17 30.25
N SER A 117 -17.18 7.44 28.94
CA SER A 117 -17.40 8.76 28.35
C SER A 117 -18.56 8.70 27.36
N VAL A 118 -19.36 9.77 27.32
CA VAL A 118 -20.41 9.98 26.30
C VAL A 118 -19.80 9.97 24.90
N ASP A 119 -18.66 10.64 24.73
CA ASP A 119 -18.00 10.77 23.43
C ASP A 119 -17.47 9.43 22.90
N ASP A 120 -16.97 8.56 23.79
CA ASP A 120 -16.55 7.19 23.43
C ASP A 120 -17.76 6.38 22.96
N ARG A 121 -18.90 6.44 23.68
CA ARG A 121 -20.15 5.78 23.27
C ARG A 121 -20.62 6.27 21.91
N ASP A 122 -20.69 7.59 21.74
CA ASP A 122 -21.28 8.18 20.54
C ASP A 122 -20.43 7.89 19.31
N VAL A 123 -19.10 8.02 19.38
CA VAL A 123 -18.22 7.68 18.26
C VAL A 123 -18.25 6.19 17.92
N LEU A 124 -18.28 5.31 18.92
CA LEU A 124 -18.41 3.88 18.66
C LEU A 124 -19.77 3.50 18.06
N PHE A 125 -20.84 4.13 18.52
CA PHE A 125 -22.17 3.91 17.98
C PHE A 125 -22.24 4.33 16.51
N ASP A 126 -21.72 5.51 16.19
CA ASP A 126 -21.66 6.02 14.82
C ASP A 126 -20.77 5.08 13.95
N PHE A 127 -19.63 4.63 14.48
CA PHE A 127 -18.80 3.63 13.81
C PHE A 127 -19.53 2.32 13.56
N LEU A 128 -20.41 1.86 14.46
CA LEU A 128 -21.13 0.60 14.26
C LEU A 128 -22.31 0.75 13.28
N THR A 129 -22.97 1.90 13.27
CA THR A 129 -24.28 2.07 12.63
C THR A 129 -24.26 2.85 11.32
N GLU A 130 -23.35 3.82 11.16
CA GLU A 130 -23.38 4.69 9.99
C GLU A 130 -22.89 3.98 8.74
N GLU A 131 -23.68 4.05 7.67
CA GLU A 131 -23.30 3.55 6.35
C GLU A 131 -22.02 4.24 5.84
N ASN A 132 -21.89 5.51 6.19
CA ASN A 132 -20.96 6.43 5.60
C ASN A 132 -20.05 7.06 6.65
N PHE A 133 -19.68 6.28 7.68
CA PHE A 133 -18.78 6.70 8.75
C PHE A 133 -17.51 7.33 8.18
N GLY A 134 -17.43 8.66 8.29
CA GLY A 134 -16.19 9.36 7.98
C GLY A 134 -15.19 9.03 9.07
N TYR A 135 -13.95 8.72 8.70
CA TYR A 135 -12.85 8.66 9.68
C TYR A 135 -12.52 10.10 10.10
N ILE A 136 -13.34 10.64 11.00
CA ILE A 136 -13.29 12.04 11.43
C ILE A 136 -11.96 12.25 12.18
N PRO A 137 -11.09 13.17 11.74
CA PRO A 137 -10.09 13.76 12.63
C PRO A 137 -10.85 14.57 13.68
N GLN A 138 -10.59 14.31 14.96
CA GLN A 138 -11.05 15.18 16.03
C GLN A 138 -10.43 16.56 15.83
N ASN A 139 -11.20 17.49 15.27
CA ASN A 139 -11.10 18.93 15.52
C ASN A 139 -12.49 19.55 15.31
N ARG A 140 -13.41 19.25 16.23
CA ARG A 140 -14.50 20.18 16.58
C ARG A 140 -14.10 20.94 17.85
N THR A 141 -13.08 21.78 17.73
CA THR A 141 -12.85 22.91 18.64
C THR A 141 -11.90 23.89 17.95
N SER A 142 -12.43 25.08 17.65
CA SER A 142 -11.76 26.40 17.52
C SER A 142 -10.37 26.48 16.86
N ILE A 143 -10.36 27.12 15.69
CA ILE A 143 -9.53 28.28 15.27
C ILE A 143 -8.22 28.52 16.05
N GLU A 144 -7.14 28.73 15.27
CA GLU A 144 -5.80 29.24 15.64
C GLU A 144 -4.76 28.24 16.20
N ASN A 145 -4.07 27.55 15.29
CA ASN A 145 -2.62 27.68 15.12
C ASN A 145 -2.14 26.82 13.94
N LYS A 146 -1.78 27.49 12.84
CA LYS A 146 -1.00 26.93 11.74
C LYS A 146 0.45 26.90 12.21
N GLU A 147 0.96 25.75 12.61
CA GLU A 147 2.29 25.26 12.23
C GLU A 147 2.60 23.91 12.88
N LYS A 148 3.06 22.98 12.02
CA LYS A 148 3.65 21.65 12.31
C LYS A 148 2.73 20.60 12.93
N HIS A 149 1.98 19.91 12.07
CA HIS A 149 1.90 18.44 12.02
C HIS A 149 1.32 18.02 10.65
N PRO A 150 2.06 17.28 9.79
CA PRO A 150 1.48 16.68 8.60
C PRO A 150 0.69 15.43 9.02
N TYR A 151 -0.30 15.05 8.21
CA TYR A 151 -1.13 13.84 8.37
C TYR A 151 -2.25 13.98 9.43
N ILE A 152 -3.44 14.34 8.97
CA ILE A 152 -4.51 13.39 8.58
C ILE A 152 -5.80 14.22 8.50
N SER A 153 -6.21 14.61 7.29
CA SER A 153 -7.61 14.94 7.02
C SER A 153 -7.82 15.11 5.51
N GLN A 154 -8.59 14.19 4.91
CA GLN A 154 -9.08 14.21 3.52
C GLN A 154 -8.16 13.69 2.40
N ASN A 155 -7.34 12.65 2.65
CA ASN A 155 -6.55 12.01 1.60
C ASN A 155 -7.48 11.32 0.58
N LYS A 156 -7.81 12.06 -0.47
CA LYS A 156 -8.24 11.50 -1.73
C LYS A 156 -7.00 11.38 -2.59
N VAL A 157 -6.76 10.22 -3.15
CA VAL A 157 -5.77 10.06 -4.20
C VAL A 157 -6.54 9.79 -5.48
N SER A 158 -6.26 10.59 -6.49
CA SER A 158 -6.87 10.41 -7.80
C SER A 158 -6.00 9.48 -8.62
N ILE A 159 -6.61 8.54 -9.32
CA ILE A 159 -5.96 7.82 -10.42
C ILE A 159 -6.75 8.19 -11.68
N GLU A 160 -6.03 8.38 -12.80
CA GLU A 160 -6.60 8.72 -14.12
C GLU A 160 -7.40 10.04 -14.20
N LYS A 161 -7.31 10.93 -13.19
CA LYS A 161 -8.15 12.15 -13.06
C LYS A 161 -9.68 11.88 -13.10
N LYS A 162 -10.11 10.62 -12.97
CA LYS A 162 -11.52 10.22 -13.03
C LYS A 162 -11.98 9.42 -11.81
N LYS A 163 -11.07 8.75 -11.11
CA LYS A 163 -11.40 7.92 -9.96
C LYS A 163 -10.68 8.38 -8.72
N GLU A 164 -11.46 8.92 -7.78
CA GLU A 164 -10.98 9.31 -6.47
C GLU A 164 -11.06 8.13 -5.51
N TYR A 165 -9.91 7.71 -4.99
CA TYR A 165 -9.83 6.75 -3.91
C TYR A 165 -9.77 7.52 -2.60
N SER A 166 -10.70 7.22 -1.68
CA SER A 166 -10.66 7.69 -0.31
C SER A 166 -10.63 6.50 0.63
N TYR A 167 -10.05 6.66 1.82
CA TYR A 167 -10.01 5.55 2.79
C TYR A 167 -11.39 5.04 3.17
N LYS A 168 -12.38 5.93 3.18
CA LYS A 168 -13.78 5.55 3.36
C LYS A 168 -14.26 4.58 2.27
N LEU A 169 -13.93 4.85 1.01
CA LEU A 169 -14.25 3.95 -0.11
C LEU A 169 -13.51 2.62 0.04
N LEU A 170 -12.18 2.67 0.25
CA LEU A 170 -11.35 1.48 0.43
C LEU A 170 -11.91 0.56 1.52
N TYR A 171 -12.19 1.12 2.70
CA TYR A 171 -12.68 0.35 3.83
C TYR A 171 -14.06 -0.25 3.59
N ASN A 172 -15.02 0.55 3.11
CA ASN A 172 -16.38 0.07 2.87
C ASN A 172 -16.43 -1.00 1.76
N ASP A 173 -15.63 -0.85 0.71
CA ASP A 173 -15.57 -1.83 -0.37
C ASP A 173 -14.88 -3.12 0.07
N LEU A 174 -13.82 -3.05 0.87
CA LEU A 174 -13.18 -4.24 1.47
C LEU A 174 -14.11 -4.96 2.45
N GLU A 175 -14.88 -4.22 3.26
CA GLU A 175 -15.95 -4.80 4.10
C GLU A 175 -16.97 -5.53 3.23
N ARG A 176 -17.45 -4.90 2.15
CA ARG A 176 -18.41 -5.54 1.22
C ARG A 176 -17.83 -6.84 0.64
N ILE A 177 -16.60 -6.80 0.12
CA ILE A 177 -15.93 -8.00 -0.40
C ILE A 177 -15.87 -9.11 0.66
N LYS A 178 -15.45 -8.77 1.88
CA LYS A 178 -15.35 -9.74 2.97
C LYS A 178 -16.72 -10.33 3.32
N ALA A 179 -17.76 -9.50 3.39
CA ALA A 179 -19.12 -9.93 3.64
C ALA A 179 -19.64 -10.90 2.58
N ASP A 180 -19.39 -10.60 1.30
CA ASP A 180 -19.80 -11.45 0.18
C ASP A 180 -19.08 -12.81 0.24
N LEU A 181 -17.79 -12.82 0.57
CA LEU A 181 -17.03 -14.06 0.78
C LEU A 181 -17.58 -14.92 1.93
N ILE A 182 -18.02 -14.30 3.03
CA ILE A 182 -18.62 -14.99 4.17
C ILE A 182 -19.98 -15.59 3.77
N LYS A 183 -20.86 -14.79 3.15
CA LYS A 183 -22.18 -15.23 2.69
C LYS A 183 -22.10 -16.39 1.70
N ASN A 184 -21.09 -16.37 0.83
CA ASN A 184 -20.82 -17.41 -0.15
C ASN A 184 -20.01 -18.61 0.42
N LYS A 185 -19.74 -18.63 1.74
CA LYS A 185 -18.96 -19.67 2.43
C LYS A 185 -17.54 -19.88 1.87
N ASN A 186 -17.00 -18.89 1.15
CA ASN A 186 -15.65 -18.93 0.60
C ASN A 186 -14.62 -18.42 1.60
N TYR A 187 -15.01 -17.53 2.51
CA TYR A 187 -14.11 -17.00 3.56
C TYR A 187 -13.52 -18.12 4.43
N ASN A 188 -14.32 -19.13 4.79
CA ASN A 188 -13.87 -20.26 5.62
C ASN A 188 -12.88 -21.21 4.91
N LYS A 189 -12.70 -21.08 3.59
CA LYS A 189 -11.69 -21.84 2.83
C LYS A 189 -10.33 -21.13 2.82
N LEU A 190 -10.27 -19.92 3.34
CA LEU A 190 -9.06 -19.10 3.41
C LEU A 190 -8.31 -19.40 4.71
N ASN A 191 -7.00 -19.58 4.63
CA ASN A 191 -6.11 -19.62 5.79
C ASN A 191 -5.85 -18.21 6.34
N GLU A 192 -5.17 -18.10 7.48
CA GLU A 192 -4.93 -16.80 8.13
C GLU A 192 -4.19 -15.79 7.25
N ASN A 193 -3.18 -16.23 6.49
CA ASN A 193 -2.43 -15.35 5.58
C ASN A 193 -3.31 -14.85 4.43
N GLU A 194 -4.14 -15.73 3.86
CA GLU A 194 -5.07 -15.38 2.79
C GLU A 194 -6.16 -14.41 3.28
N GLN A 195 -6.62 -14.55 4.52
CA GLN A 195 -7.58 -13.61 5.13
C GLN A 195 -6.95 -12.23 5.32
N LEU A 196 -5.66 -12.17 5.67
CA LEU A 196 -4.94 -10.90 5.87
C LEU A 196 -4.85 -10.05 4.59
N LEU A 197 -4.88 -10.67 3.41
CA LEU A 197 -4.84 -9.95 2.12
C LEU A 197 -5.93 -8.88 2.00
N LEU A 198 -7.13 -9.15 2.52
CA LEU A 198 -8.24 -8.19 2.51
C LEU A 198 -7.99 -6.97 3.40
N ASP A 199 -7.14 -7.11 4.41
CA ASP A 199 -6.82 -6.04 5.36
C ASP A 199 -5.55 -5.28 4.97
N LEU A 200 -4.70 -5.83 4.08
CA LEU A 200 -3.42 -5.23 3.69
C LEU A 200 -3.53 -3.78 3.20
N PRO A 201 -4.48 -3.40 2.32
CA PRO A 201 -4.59 -2.00 1.91
C PRO A 201 -4.80 -1.05 3.10
N LEU A 202 -5.56 -1.48 4.12
CA LEU A 202 -5.82 -0.68 5.32
C LEU A 202 -4.61 -0.64 6.25
N ILE A 203 -3.82 -1.71 6.32
CA ILE A 203 -2.57 -1.76 7.09
C ILE A 203 -1.50 -0.87 6.43
N MET A 204 -1.33 -0.96 5.11
CA MET A 204 -0.42 -0.09 4.35
C MET A 204 -0.80 1.38 4.53
N TRP A 205 -2.10 1.67 4.55
CA TRP A 205 -2.56 3.00 4.84
C TRP A 205 -2.20 3.46 6.26
N SER A 206 -2.38 2.65 7.30
CA SER A 206 -2.03 3.06 8.67
C SER A 206 -0.53 3.38 8.84
N LYS A 207 0.31 2.86 7.93
CA LYS A 207 1.74 3.18 7.79
C LYS A 207 2.04 4.44 6.98
N LYS A 208 1.02 5.13 6.46
CA LYS A 208 1.14 6.29 5.54
C LYS A 208 1.81 5.91 4.21
N TRP A 209 1.49 4.73 3.69
CA TRP A 209 1.90 4.28 2.35
C TRP A 209 0.70 4.38 1.41
N GLU A 210 0.30 5.61 1.09
CA GLU A 210 -0.96 5.86 0.38
C GLU A 210 -1.00 5.21 -1.01
N TYR A 211 0.06 5.37 -1.81
CA TYR A 211 0.12 4.77 -3.15
C TYR A 211 0.16 3.25 -3.10
N GLY A 212 1.00 2.65 -2.25
CA GLY A 212 1.01 1.20 -2.03
C GLY A 212 -0.35 0.66 -1.60
N SER A 213 -1.06 1.36 -0.71
CA SER A 213 -2.41 1.00 -0.29
C SER A 213 -3.40 0.98 -1.47
N ILE A 214 -3.36 2.00 -2.32
CA ILE A 214 -4.27 2.11 -3.47
C ILE A 214 -3.95 1.11 -4.55
N PHE A 215 -2.67 0.91 -4.85
CA PHE A 215 -2.23 -0.10 -5.79
C PHE A 215 -2.67 -1.48 -5.33
N MET A 216 -2.59 -1.74 -4.02
CA MET A 216 -3.09 -2.98 -3.45
C MET A 216 -4.60 -3.10 -3.48
N PHE A 217 -5.32 -2.03 -3.21
CA PHE A 217 -6.77 -2.02 -3.36
C PHE A 217 -7.21 -2.23 -4.82
N ASN A 218 -6.55 -1.56 -5.76
CA ASN A 218 -6.80 -1.69 -7.20
C ASN A 218 -6.60 -3.14 -7.66
N TRP A 219 -5.62 -3.83 -7.08
CA TRP A 219 -5.37 -5.26 -7.33
C TRP A 219 -6.60 -6.13 -7.08
N PHE A 220 -7.44 -5.79 -6.09
CA PHE A 220 -8.69 -6.51 -5.79
C PHE A 220 -9.87 -6.06 -6.65
N MET A 221 -9.98 -4.75 -6.89
CA MET A 221 -11.24 -4.12 -7.29
C MET A 221 -11.42 -3.97 -8.79
N GLU A 222 -10.35 -3.70 -9.53
CA GLU A 222 -10.47 -3.16 -10.89
C GLU A 222 -9.53 -3.89 -11.84
N GLY A 223 -10.10 -4.43 -12.92
CA GLY A 223 -9.29 -4.81 -14.06
C GLY A 223 -8.95 -3.55 -14.83
N GLY A 224 -7.69 -3.10 -14.78
CA GLY A 224 -7.26 -1.93 -15.54
C GLY A 224 -5.87 -1.47 -15.13
N ASP A 225 -5.14 -0.91 -16.09
CA ASP A 225 -3.83 -0.32 -15.83
C ASP A 225 -3.99 1.01 -15.08
N ILE A 226 -3.10 1.29 -14.14
CA ILE A 226 -3.00 2.55 -13.43
C ILE A 226 -2.26 3.54 -14.31
N ILE A 227 -2.92 4.64 -14.69
CA ILE A 227 -2.23 5.72 -15.41
C ILE A 227 -1.60 6.71 -14.44
N MET A 228 -0.30 6.95 -14.62
CA MET A 228 0.50 7.94 -13.91
C MET A 228 -0.12 9.34 -14.06
N ASP A 229 -0.43 9.96 -12.94
CA ASP A 229 -0.85 11.35 -12.85
C ASP A 229 0.30 12.25 -12.35
N ASN A 230 0.02 13.55 -12.21
CA ASN A 230 1.03 14.51 -11.77
C ASN A 230 1.53 14.23 -10.35
N ASP A 231 0.66 13.72 -9.47
CA ASP A 231 1.02 13.46 -8.08
C ASP A 231 1.94 12.23 -7.99
N LEU A 232 1.65 11.17 -8.75
CA LEU A 232 2.53 10.02 -8.90
C LEU A 232 3.89 10.40 -9.50
N TYR A 233 3.92 11.26 -10.52
CA TYR A 233 5.19 11.76 -11.04
C TYR A 233 5.96 12.60 -10.02
N THR A 234 5.25 13.42 -9.24
CA THR A 234 5.86 14.23 -8.17
C THR A 234 6.44 13.34 -7.07
N PHE A 235 5.76 12.23 -6.74
CA PHE A 235 6.29 11.21 -5.84
C PHE A 235 7.60 10.63 -6.38
N LEU A 236 7.64 10.21 -7.65
CA LEU A 236 8.86 9.66 -8.27
C LEU A 236 10.00 10.68 -8.31
N ASP A 237 9.73 11.95 -8.62
CA ASP A 237 10.75 12.99 -8.71
C ASP A 237 11.38 13.33 -7.34
N ASN A 238 10.61 13.19 -6.27
CA ASN A 238 11.08 13.40 -4.90
C ASN A 238 11.73 12.17 -4.29
N TRP A 239 11.67 11.03 -4.98
CA TRP A 239 12.23 9.78 -4.49
C TRP A 239 13.75 9.75 -4.68
N LYS A 240 14.47 9.74 -3.56
CA LYS A 240 15.94 9.92 -3.49
C LYS A 240 16.70 8.86 -4.28
N GLU A 241 16.38 7.58 -4.09
CA GLU A 241 17.07 6.47 -4.72
C GLU A 241 16.88 6.49 -6.25
N LEU A 242 15.70 6.89 -6.74
CA LEU A 242 15.48 7.10 -8.17
C LEU A 242 16.33 8.24 -8.71
N LYS A 243 16.43 9.35 -7.96
CA LYS A 243 17.29 10.48 -8.35
C LYS A 243 18.75 10.07 -8.44
N GLU A 244 19.24 9.27 -7.49
CA GLU A 244 20.59 8.70 -7.53
C GLU A 244 20.76 7.78 -8.74
N LYS A 245 19.77 6.92 -9.03
CA LYS A 245 19.78 6.03 -10.20
C LYS A 245 19.78 6.79 -11.52
N ARG A 246 19.05 7.90 -11.61
CA ARG A 246 19.06 8.81 -12.77
C ARG A 246 20.44 9.44 -12.97
N ASN A 247 21.13 9.83 -11.90
CA ASN A 247 22.49 10.35 -12.00
C ASN A 247 23.49 9.29 -12.50
N GLU A 248 23.34 8.03 -12.08
CA GLU A 248 24.11 6.91 -12.62
C GLU A 248 23.80 6.66 -14.09
N PHE A 249 22.53 6.71 -14.46
CA PHE A 249 22.08 6.60 -15.84
C PHE A 249 22.70 7.69 -16.73
N ASP A 250 22.73 8.94 -16.27
CA ASP A 250 23.36 10.04 -17.00
C ASP A 250 24.86 9.80 -17.24
N LYS A 251 25.57 9.22 -16.25
CA LYS A 251 26.98 8.82 -16.41
C LYS A 251 27.12 7.69 -17.42
N PHE A 252 26.22 6.71 -17.41
CA PHE A 252 26.17 5.63 -18.39
C PHE A 252 25.99 6.17 -19.81
N ILE A 253 25.02 7.06 -20.05
CA ILE A 253 24.83 7.69 -21.37
C ILE A 253 26.10 8.44 -21.80
N LYS A 254 26.69 9.27 -20.92
CA LYS A 254 27.92 10.02 -21.22
C LYS A 254 29.09 9.09 -21.57
N LYS A 255 29.21 7.93 -20.94
CA LYS A 255 30.25 6.93 -21.22
C LYS A 255 30.16 6.36 -22.64
N TYR A 256 28.94 6.22 -23.19
CA TYR A 256 28.68 5.68 -24.52
C TYR A 256 28.43 6.75 -25.59
N LYS A 257 28.47 8.02 -25.19
CA LYS A 257 28.38 9.16 -26.09
C LYS A 257 29.48 9.10 -27.16
N ASN A 258 29.10 9.35 -28.42
CA ASN A 258 29.99 9.30 -29.59
C ASN A 258 30.65 7.94 -29.84
N LYS A 259 30.15 6.84 -29.26
CA LYS A 259 30.63 5.48 -29.53
C LYS A 259 29.65 4.72 -30.42
N PRO A 260 30.14 3.86 -31.33
CA PRO A 260 29.29 3.04 -32.17
C PRO A 260 28.61 1.94 -31.36
N ILE A 261 27.28 1.86 -31.50
CA ILE A 261 26.41 0.88 -30.87
C ILE A 261 25.92 -0.10 -31.95
N LEU A 262 26.55 -1.26 -32.00
CA LEU A 262 26.25 -2.32 -32.98
C LEU A 262 25.13 -3.25 -32.50
N LYS A 263 25.04 -3.45 -31.19
CA LYS A 263 24.04 -4.27 -30.48
C LYS A 263 23.67 -3.57 -29.17
N GLU A 264 22.63 -4.06 -28.50
CA GLU A 264 22.24 -3.58 -27.16
C GLU A 264 23.46 -3.56 -26.22
N VAL A 265 23.72 -2.39 -25.63
CA VAL A 265 24.67 -2.24 -24.54
C VAL A 265 23.92 -2.39 -23.22
N LYS A 266 24.41 -3.32 -22.40
CA LYS A 266 23.84 -3.69 -21.11
C LYS A 266 24.89 -3.57 -20.02
N GLU A 267 24.72 -2.59 -19.12
CA GLU A 267 25.56 -2.39 -17.94
C GLU A 267 24.66 -2.26 -16.71
N ASN A 268 24.74 -3.21 -15.79
CA ASN A 268 23.86 -3.28 -14.62
C ASN A 268 22.37 -3.22 -15.01
N ASP A 269 21.67 -2.19 -14.56
CA ASP A 269 20.24 -1.95 -14.82
C ASP A 269 20.00 -1.02 -16.01
N PHE A 270 21.07 -0.55 -16.65
CA PHE A 270 21.02 0.41 -17.76
C PHE A 270 21.13 -0.27 -19.12
N ARG A 271 20.39 0.25 -20.09
CA ARG A 271 20.34 -0.23 -21.48
C ARG A 271 20.46 0.92 -22.45
N LEU A 272 21.24 0.72 -23.51
CA LEU A 272 21.27 1.58 -24.68
C LEU A 272 21.10 0.69 -25.92
N TYR A 273 20.08 0.97 -26.72
CA TYR A 273 19.68 0.08 -27.81
C TYR A 273 20.40 0.41 -29.12
N ALA A 274 20.44 -0.53 -30.06
CA ALA A 274 20.96 -0.29 -31.41
C ALA A 274 19.87 0.12 -32.41
N LEU A 275 18.64 0.35 -31.94
CA LEU A 275 17.48 0.81 -32.71
C LEU A 275 17.24 0.00 -34.01
N ASN A 276 17.40 -1.33 -33.97
CA ASN A 276 17.33 -2.17 -35.16
C ASN A 276 15.98 -2.08 -35.89
N ASP A 277 14.88 -2.03 -35.15
CA ASP A 277 13.55 -1.88 -35.74
C ASP A 277 13.41 -0.54 -36.46
N LEU A 278 13.93 0.55 -35.86
CA LEU A 278 13.98 1.84 -36.52
C LEU A 278 14.84 1.79 -37.77
N LYS A 279 16.07 1.22 -37.72
CA LYS A 279 16.95 1.07 -38.90
C LYS A 279 16.22 0.42 -40.08
N ASN A 280 15.49 -0.66 -39.81
CA ASN A 280 14.73 -1.38 -40.82
C ASN A 280 13.61 -0.51 -41.41
N GLU A 281 12.94 0.29 -40.59
CA GLU A 281 11.92 1.24 -41.07
C GLU A 281 12.53 2.39 -41.89
N LEU A 282 13.70 2.90 -41.52
CA LEU A 282 14.36 3.98 -42.27
C LEU A 282 14.82 3.50 -43.65
N GLN A 283 15.27 2.24 -43.77
CA GLN A 283 15.70 1.66 -45.04
C GLN A 283 14.56 1.50 -46.06
N LYS A 284 13.31 1.37 -45.59
CA LYS A 284 12.14 1.24 -46.47
C LYS A 284 11.66 2.58 -47.04
N ARG A 285 12.19 3.71 -46.56
CA ARG A 285 11.70 5.04 -46.91
C ARG A 285 12.57 5.70 -47.98
N GLU A 286 11.89 6.25 -48.99
CA GLU A 286 12.54 6.99 -50.08
C GLU A 286 12.80 8.46 -49.70
N GLU A 287 11.95 9.02 -48.83
CA GLU A 287 11.95 10.40 -48.32
C GLU A 287 13.33 10.88 -47.83
N GLU A 288 13.77 12.06 -48.27
CA GLU A 288 15.02 12.69 -47.84
C GLU A 288 14.98 13.12 -46.37
N GLU A 289 13.83 13.64 -45.94
CA GLU A 289 13.55 13.96 -44.55
C GLU A 289 12.20 13.36 -44.13
N PHE A 290 12.15 12.77 -42.93
CA PHE A 290 10.90 12.31 -42.35
C PHE A 290 10.84 12.54 -40.84
N LEU A 291 9.61 12.71 -40.35
CA LEU A 291 9.33 12.87 -38.94
C LEU A 291 9.23 11.50 -38.27
N ILE A 292 9.96 11.33 -37.17
CA ILE A 292 9.77 10.24 -36.22
C ILE A 292 8.95 10.83 -35.07
N ASP A 293 7.68 10.45 -35.00
CA ASP A 293 6.76 10.86 -33.94
C ASP A 293 6.24 9.64 -33.14
N ARG A 294 5.40 9.86 -32.13
CA ARG A 294 4.85 8.77 -31.30
C ARG A 294 3.92 7.80 -32.04
N LYS A 295 3.54 8.07 -33.30
CA LYS A 295 2.75 7.09 -34.08
C LYS A 295 3.64 5.94 -34.55
N PHE A 296 4.96 6.12 -34.53
CA PHE A 296 5.90 5.00 -34.63
C PHE A 296 5.79 4.11 -33.39
N ASP A 297 5.94 2.80 -33.59
CA ASP A 297 5.95 1.80 -32.51
C ASP A 297 6.93 2.22 -31.40
N SER A 298 6.49 2.16 -30.13
CA SER A 298 7.33 2.50 -28.98
C SER A 298 8.56 1.62 -28.91
N LYS A 299 8.50 0.38 -29.42
CA LYS A 299 9.68 -0.49 -29.56
C LYS A 299 10.75 0.11 -30.49
N SER A 300 10.34 0.74 -31.58
CA SER A 300 11.25 1.34 -32.56
C SER A 300 11.85 2.66 -32.06
N THR A 301 11.15 3.41 -31.21
CA THR A 301 11.61 4.71 -30.71
C THR A 301 12.29 4.65 -29.35
N ASN A 302 12.17 3.54 -28.63
CA ASN A 302 12.86 3.31 -27.36
C ASN A 302 14.35 3.13 -27.60
N PHE A 303 15.13 4.16 -27.25
CA PHE A 303 16.57 4.15 -27.46
C PHE A 303 17.35 3.79 -26.19
N SER A 304 16.72 3.90 -25.02
CA SER A 304 17.38 3.61 -23.76
C SER A 304 16.37 3.27 -22.67
N ARG A 305 16.78 2.44 -21.71
CA ARG A 305 15.96 2.08 -20.56
C ARG A 305 16.84 1.95 -19.33
N PHE A 306 16.29 2.24 -18.17
CA PHE A 306 16.81 1.69 -16.93
C PHE A 306 15.72 1.12 -16.06
N SER A 307 16.09 0.23 -15.14
CA SER A 307 15.22 -0.20 -14.05
C SER A 307 15.84 0.13 -12.70
N ILE A 308 14.98 0.33 -11.73
CA ILE A 308 15.33 0.28 -10.33
C ILE A 308 14.58 -0.92 -9.73
N ASN A 309 15.35 -1.95 -9.37
CA ASN A 309 14.81 -3.18 -8.83
C ASN A 309 14.90 -3.12 -7.31
N ILE A 310 13.92 -3.70 -6.61
CA ILE A 310 14.07 -3.94 -5.18
C ILE A 310 15.11 -5.04 -4.98
N GLY A 311 16.22 -4.68 -4.35
CA GLY A 311 17.22 -5.60 -3.88
C GLY A 311 16.77 -6.33 -2.62
N PHE A 312 17.37 -7.50 -2.40
CA PHE A 312 17.17 -8.30 -1.18
C PHE A 312 17.45 -7.54 0.14
N PHE A 313 18.32 -6.54 0.09
CA PHE A 313 18.73 -5.73 1.24
C PHE A 313 17.99 -4.39 1.33
N ASP A 314 17.07 -4.11 0.41
CA ASP A 314 16.32 -2.86 0.44
C ASP A 314 15.37 -2.85 1.64
N ASN A 315 15.21 -1.66 2.21
CA ASN A 315 14.31 -1.49 3.35
C ASN A 315 12.85 -1.55 2.87
N ILE A 316 12.15 -2.64 3.21
CA ILE A 316 10.72 -2.82 2.91
C ILE A 316 9.83 -1.73 3.54
N ASN A 317 10.35 -0.98 4.51
CA ASN A 317 9.66 0.14 5.13
C ASN A 317 9.71 1.44 4.32
N THR A 318 10.43 1.46 3.20
CA THR A 318 10.45 2.62 2.30
C THR A 318 9.12 2.68 1.51
N PRO A 319 8.39 3.81 1.52
CA PRO A 319 7.10 3.92 0.82
C PRO A 319 7.15 3.56 -0.67
N TYR A 320 8.28 3.82 -1.34
CA TYR A 320 8.51 3.41 -2.73
C TYR A 320 8.50 1.88 -2.89
N VAL A 321 9.23 1.16 -2.03
CA VAL A 321 9.40 -0.30 -2.08
C VAL A 321 8.03 -0.95 -1.93
N ALA A 322 7.20 -0.40 -1.04
CA ALA A 322 5.81 -0.79 -0.85
C ALA A 322 4.87 -0.43 -2.02
N SER A 323 5.30 0.45 -2.94
CA SER A 323 4.44 0.97 -4.02
C SER A 323 4.79 0.46 -5.43
N PHE A 324 6.03 0.14 -5.78
CA PHE A 324 6.34 -0.13 -7.20
C PHE A 324 6.97 -1.48 -7.49
N GLY A 325 7.51 -2.15 -6.48
CA GLY A 325 8.19 -3.41 -6.74
C GLY A 325 9.46 -3.21 -7.57
N THR A 326 9.39 -3.47 -8.87
CA THR A 326 10.40 -3.00 -9.83
C THR A 326 9.82 -1.86 -10.63
N LEU A 327 10.60 -0.79 -10.83
CA LEU A 327 10.20 0.32 -11.70
C LEU A 327 11.15 0.45 -12.89
N GLY A 328 10.62 0.20 -14.07
CA GLY A 328 11.27 0.40 -15.37
C GLY A 328 10.91 1.75 -15.98
N ILE A 329 11.94 2.48 -16.39
CA ILE A 329 11.82 3.76 -17.09
C ILE A 329 12.49 3.65 -18.46
N GLY A 330 11.69 3.74 -19.52
CA GLY A 330 12.12 3.82 -20.91
C GLY A 330 12.24 5.26 -21.39
N TYR A 331 13.10 5.48 -22.38
CA TYR A 331 13.28 6.75 -23.06
C TYR A 331 13.01 6.59 -24.55
N LEU A 332 11.95 7.27 -25.00
CA LEU A 332 11.52 7.27 -26.40
C LEU A 332 11.96 8.57 -27.08
N LEU A 333 12.40 8.48 -28.33
CA LEU A 333 12.75 9.65 -29.14
C LEU A 333 11.59 10.10 -30.04
N GLU A 334 11.43 11.41 -30.22
CA GLU A 334 10.86 12.02 -31.43
C GLU A 334 11.91 12.91 -32.08
N GLY A 335 11.90 12.98 -33.40
CA GLY A 335 12.86 13.78 -34.12
C GLY A 335 12.61 13.86 -35.61
N LYS A 336 13.51 14.56 -36.31
CA LYS A 336 13.53 14.61 -37.77
C LYS A 336 14.75 13.83 -38.25
N TYR A 337 14.52 12.82 -39.08
CA TYR A 337 15.60 12.13 -39.76
C TYR A 337 15.96 12.85 -41.05
N ASN A 338 17.26 12.96 -41.32
CA ASN A 338 17.82 13.42 -42.57
C ASN A 338 18.65 12.27 -43.18
N LYS A 339 18.23 11.82 -44.36
CA LYS A 339 18.78 10.64 -45.04
C LYS A 339 20.20 10.85 -45.55
N GLU A 340 20.51 12.04 -46.06
CA GLU A 340 21.86 12.36 -46.56
C GLU A 340 22.90 12.32 -45.45
N LYS A 341 22.54 12.79 -44.26
CA LYS A 341 23.42 12.82 -43.08
C LYS A 341 23.38 11.52 -42.29
N GLU A 342 22.40 10.65 -42.55
CA GLU A 342 22.07 9.49 -41.72
C GLU A 342 21.87 9.88 -40.25
N GLU A 343 21.20 11.01 -40.00
CA GLU A 343 21.09 11.63 -38.68
C GLU A 343 19.65 11.94 -38.30
N ILE A 344 19.29 11.62 -37.05
CA ILE A 344 18.06 12.07 -36.41
C ILE A 344 18.38 13.25 -35.51
N TYR A 345 17.80 14.40 -35.79
CA TYR A 345 17.76 15.52 -34.86
C TYR A 345 16.61 15.31 -33.87
N ILE A 346 16.93 15.13 -32.59
CA ILE A 346 15.92 14.87 -31.54
C ILE A 346 15.20 16.18 -31.21
N THR A 347 13.88 16.17 -31.36
CA THR A 347 13.02 17.28 -30.95
C THR A 347 12.40 17.05 -29.59
N LYS A 348 12.11 15.79 -29.22
CA LYS A 348 11.58 15.44 -27.89
C LYS A 348 12.16 14.13 -27.39
N ILE A 349 12.36 14.07 -26.07
CA ILE A 349 12.58 12.81 -25.36
C ILE A 349 11.39 12.59 -24.43
N TRP A 350 10.74 11.45 -24.57
CA TRP A 350 9.69 11.02 -23.67
C TRP A 350 10.24 10.04 -22.66
N GLU A 351 9.87 10.25 -21.41
CA GLU A 351 10.01 9.27 -20.36
C GLU A 351 8.75 8.41 -20.32
N GLU A 352 8.90 7.11 -20.55
CA GLU A 352 7.82 6.12 -20.53
C GLU A 352 8.00 5.18 -19.33
N ILE A 353 6.94 5.05 -18.53
CA ILE A 353 6.77 4.02 -17.53
C ILE A 353 5.70 3.08 -18.07
N ASN A 354 6.03 1.81 -18.21
CA ASN A 354 5.08 0.77 -18.57
C ASN A 354 5.54 -0.50 -17.87
N ASP A 355 5.18 -0.59 -16.59
CA ASP A 355 5.62 -1.67 -15.73
C ASP A 355 4.43 -2.47 -15.23
N SER A 356 4.56 -3.79 -15.19
CA SER A 356 3.54 -4.65 -14.60
C SER A 356 3.69 -4.57 -13.09
N PHE A 357 2.62 -4.18 -12.38
CA PHE A 357 2.56 -4.39 -10.94
C PHE A 357 2.17 -5.85 -10.70
N ASP A 358 3.08 -6.74 -11.08
CA ASP A 358 2.89 -8.17 -11.00
C ASP A 358 3.98 -8.74 -10.11
N PHE A 359 3.52 -9.16 -8.95
CA PHE A 359 4.25 -9.86 -7.93
C PHE A 359 4.56 -11.28 -8.45
N LYS A 360 5.42 -11.38 -9.47
CA LYS A 360 5.77 -12.68 -10.06
C LYS A 360 6.64 -13.49 -9.12
N ASP A 361 6.22 -14.73 -8.90
CA ASP A 361 7.06 -15.76 -8.30
C ASP A 361 8.08 -16.20 -9.36
N GLU A 362 9.28 -15.63 -9.36
CA GLU A 362 10.42 -16.31 -9.98
C GLU A 362 10.99 -17.31 -8.97
N GLU A 363 11.08 -18.58 -9.37
CA GLU A 363 11.78 -19.61 -8.61
C GLU A 363 13.19 -19.13 -8.29
N PHE A 364 13.56 -19.15 -7.01
CA PHE A 364 14.94 -18.95 -6.62
C PHE A 364 15.82 -20.00 -7.29
N ARG A 365 16.67 -19.56 -8.21
CA ARG A 365 17.60 -20.39 -8.96
C ARG A 365 19.02 -20.00 -8.61
N PHE A 366 19.76 -20.92 -7.99
CA PHE A 366 21.15 -20.70 -7.55
C PHE A 366 22.09 -20.31 -8.70
N ASP A 367 21.79 -20.73 -9.93
CA ASP A 367 22.51 -20.39 -11.17
C ASP A 367 22.19 -19.00 -11.72
N LYS A 368 21.15 -18.33 -11.18
CA LYS A 368 20.77 -16.95 -11.51
C LYS A 368 20.57 -16.17 -10.21
N PRO A 369 21.64 -15.76 -9.50
CA PRO A 369 21.50 -15.00 -8.25
C PRO A 369 20.81 -13.64 -8.39
N LYS A 370 20.50 -13.18 -9.62
CA LYS A 370 19.66 -12.01 -9.90
C LYS A 370 18.17 -12.33 -10.10
N SER A 371 17.76 -13.59 -10.29
CA SER A 371 16.35 -14.01 -10.19
C SER A 371 16.03 -14.25 -8.72
N MET A 372 16.03 -13.16 -7.96
CA MET A 372 15.75 -13.20 -6.53
C MET A 372 14.24 -13.20 -6.33
N ILE A 373 13.78 -14.28 -5.69
CA ILE A 373 12.72 -14.37 -4.67
C ILE A 373 11.56 -13.41 -4.88
N SER A 374 10.37 -13.95 -5.11
CA SER A 374 9.09 -13.25 -5.04
C SER A 374 9.14 -12.12 -4.04
N GLN A 375 8.96 -10.87 -4.47
CA GLN A 375 8.99 -9.73 -3.56
C GLN A 375 7.98 -10.03 -2.45
N PRO A 376 8.43 -10.38 -1.22
CA PRO A 376 7.49 -10.68 -0.17
C PRO A 376 6.76 -9.38 0.10
N LEU A 377 5.43 -9.43 0.19
CA LEU A 377 4.67 -8.26 0.65
C LEU A 377 5.14 -7.86 2.05
N GLY A 378 5.74 -8.80 2.81
CA GLY A 378 6.40 -8.56 4.08
C GLY A 378 5.70 -9.26 5.23
N VAL A 379 6.20 -9.05 6.44
CA VAL A 379 5.56 -9.53 7.68
C VAL A 379 4.66 -8.44 8.23
N TRP A 380 3.35 -8.60 8.03
CA TRP A 380 2.31 -7.61 8.31
C TRP A 380 1.59 -7.89 9.62
N SER A 381 1.17 -6.83 10.31
CA SER A 381 0.29 -6.92 11.47
C SER A 381 -1.04 -7.56 11.09
N LYS A 382 -1.56 -8.49 11.91
CA LYS A 382 -2.94 -8.98 11.78
C LYS A 382 -4.01 -7.90 12.02
N SER A 383 -3.64 -6.77 12.65
CA SER A 383 -4.58 -5.71 13.02
C SER A 383 -4.16 -4.35 12.49
N ILE A 384 -5.09 -3.68 11.82
CA ILE A 384 -4.93 -2.29 11.33
C ILE A 384 -4.83 -1.27 12.47
N PHE A 385 -5.28 -1.65 13.66
CA PHE A 385 -5.29 -0.81 14.87
C PHE A 385 -4.01 -0.95 15.70
N LYS A 386 -3.15 -1.91 15.35
CA LYS A 386 -1.82 -2.06 15.95
C LYS A 386 -0.80 -1.39 15.05
N TYR A 387 -0.25 -0.28 15.55
CA TYR A 387 0.85 0.39 14.88
C TYR A 387 2.17 -0.28 15.28
N TYR A 388 2.91 -0.73 14.28
CA TYR A 388 4.31 -1.08 14.42
C TYR A 388 5.12 -0.01 13.72
N ASP A 389 6.34 0.28 14.19
CA ASP A 389 7.21 1.22 13.47
C ASP A 389 7.63 0.61 12.12
N GLU A 390 7.96 -0.69 12.12
CA GLU A 390 8.50 -1.38 10.94
C GLU A 390 7.72 -2.67 10.59
N VAL A 391 7.50 -2.88 9.30
CA VAL A 391 7.17 -4.16 8.66
C VAL A 391 8.42 -5.04 8.72
N GLY A 392 8.25 -6.27 9.22
CA GLY A 392 9.35 -7.21 9.36
C GLY A 392 9.78 -7.78 8.01
N SER A 393 11.08 -8.03 7.85
CA SER A 393 11.58 -8.86 6.75
C SER A 393 11.09 -10.30 6.90
N TYR A 394 11.04 -11.04 5.79
CA TYR A 394 10.53 -12.42 5.71
C TYR A 394 11.13 -13.43 6.73
N LYS A 395 12.27 -13.09 7.36
CA LYS A 395 13.00 -13.91 8.34
C LYS A 395 12.69 -13.57 9.81
N ASN A 396 12.04 -12.44 10.08
CA ASN A 396 11.87 -11.90 11.44
C ASN A 396 10.53 -12.31 12.08
N ILE A 397 10.13 -13.58 11.96
CA ILE A 397 8.92 -14.09 12.61
C ILE A 397 9.33 -14.62 13.98
N ASN A 398 9.33 -13.76 15.00
CA ASN A 398 9.32 -14.23 16.38
C ASN A 398 8.03 -15.05 16.57
N PRO A 399 8.08 -16.31 17.07
CA PRO A 399 6.87 -17.13 17.29
C PRO A 399 5.84 -16.49 18.22
N SER A 400 6.25 -15.51 19.02
CA SER A 400 5.41 -14.74 19.95
C SER A 400 4.72 -13.53 19.28
N ASP A 401 5.02 -13.26 18.02
CA ASP A 401 4.58 -12.10 17.26
C ASP A 401 3.24 -12.39 16.57
N ASP A 402 2.35 -11.40 16.54
CA ASP A 402 1.06 -11.53 15.86
C ASP A 402 1.12 -11.18 14.37
N ARG A 403 2.30 -10.86 13.83
CA ARG A 403 2.50 -10.57 12.41
C ARG A 403 2.55 -11.85 11.56
N LEU A 404 2.02 -11.78 10.33
CA LEU A 404 2.04 -12.86 9.35
C LEU A 404 2.84 -12.47 8.11
N ASN A 405 3.61 -13.43 7.60
CA ASN A 405 4.34 -13.26 6.35
C ASN A 405 3.39 -13.45 5.16
N ILE A 406 3.36 -12.47 4.26
CA ILE A 406 2.60 -12.54 3.02
C ILE A 406 3.55 -12.64 1.83
N SER A 407 3.35 -13.70 1.04
CA SER A 407 4.02 -13.97 -0.22
C SER A 407 3.07 -13.83 -1.40
N ASN A 408 3.61 -13.78 -2.61
CA ASN A 408 2.82 -13.76 -3.85
C ASN A 408 2.05 -15.07 -4.05
N SER A 409 2.65 -16.20 -3.68
CA SER A 409 1.97 -17.49 -3.64
C SER A 409 0.72 -17.48 -2.74
N THR A 410 0.72 -16.70 -1.64
CA THR A 410 -0.46 -16.50 -0.79
C THR A 410 -1.55 -15.76 -1.57
N PHE A 411 -1.21 -14.70 -2.29
CA PHE A 411 -2.15 -13.97 -3.14
C PHE A 411 -2.71 -14.83 -4.28
N ASN A 412 -1.85 -15.58 -4.98
CA ASN A 412 -2.27 -16.49 -6.04
C ASN A 412 -3.21 -17.58 -5.53
N SER A 413 -2.94 -18.13 -4.35
CA SER A 413 -3.83 -19.06 -3.67
C SER A 413 -5.18 -18.42 -3.32
N PHE A 414 -5.18 -17.22 -2.73
CA PHE A 414 -6.39 -16.44 -2.47
C PHE A 414 -7.20 -16.22 -3.75
N ARG A 415 -6.58 -15.69 -4.82
CA ARG A 415 -7.22 -15.42 -6.13
C ARG A 415 -7.81 -16.68 -6.73
N SER A 416 -7.11 -17.82 -6.62
CA SER A 416 -7.61 -19.11 -7.10
C SER A 416 -8.89 -19.55 -6.37
N LYS A 417 -8.94 -19.36 -5.04
CA LYS A 417 -10.06 -19.76 -4.17
C LYS A 417 -11.25 -18.79 -4.24
N THR A 418 -11.00 -17.49 -4.36
CA THR A 418 -12.04 -16.44 -4.29
C THR A 418 -12.48 -15.95 -5.66
N LYS A 419 -11.65 -16.12 -6.69
CA LYS A 419 -11.77 -15.47 -8.01
C LYS A 419 -11.69 -13.93 -7.96
N ILE A 420 -11.19 -13.38 -6.86
CA ILE A 420 -10.97 -11.95 -6.65
C ILE A 420 -9.48 -11.66 -6.86
N GLY A 421 -9.16 -10.57 -7.54
CA GLY A 421 -7.79 -10.18 -7.89
C GLY A 421 -7.52 -10.26 -9.39
N LYS A 422 -6.82 -9.25 -9.93
CA LYS A 422 -6.41 -9.17 -11.35
C LYS A 422 -5.09 -8.44 -11.47
N ASP A 423 -4.28 -8.80 -12.46
CA ASP A 423 -2.99 -8.12 -12.71
C ASP A 423 -3.22 -6.75 -13.37
N PHE A 424 -2.36 -5.77 -13.08
CA PHE A 424 -2.41 -4.44 -13.71
C PHE A 424 -1.01 -3.90 -14.02
N HIS A 425 -0.93 -2.89 -14.88
CA HIS A 425 0.30 -2.15 -15.15
C HIS A 425 0.22 -0.74 -14.61
N ILE A 426 1.35 -0.17 -14.22
CA ILE A 426 1.51 1.27 -14.06
C ILE A 426 2.03 1.82 -15.38
N LYS A 427 1.25 2.70 -16.00
CA LYS A 427 1.54 3.28 -17.32
C LYS A 427 1.64 4.79 -17.21
N GLY A 428 2.67 5.37 -17.76
CA GLY A 428 2.87 6.80 -17.78
C GLY A 428 3.76 7.21 -18.94
N ILE A 429 3.46 8.34 -19.56
CA ILE A 429 4.40 8.99 -20.45
C ILE A 429 4.45 10.48 -20.15
N ARG A 430 5.65 11.05 -20.05
CA ARG A 430 5.84 12.50 -19.88
C ARG A 430 7.01 13.03 -20.70
N LEU A 431 6.89 14.28 -21.12
CA LEU A 431 7.92 14.96 -21.88
C LEU A 431 9.05 15.40 -20.93
N ILE A 432 10.29 15.07 -21.28
CA ILE A 432 11.46 15.62 -20.60
C ILE A 432 11.69 17.04 -21.12
N LYS A 433 11.99 17.98 -20.21
CA LYS A 433 12.34 19.36 -20.59
C LYS A 433 13.57 19.35 -21.50
N GLU A 434 13.56 20.15 -22.56
CA GLU A 434 14.66 20.22 -23.54
C GLU A 434 16.03 20.50 -22.90
N SER A 435 16.07 21.31 -21.84
CA SER A 435 17.30 21.59 -21.08
C SER A 435 17.94 20.34 -20.46
N ASN A 436 17.18 19.25 -20.34
CA ASN A 436 17.58 17.99 -19.75
C ASN A 436 17.78 16.89 -20.80
N HIS A 437 17.75 17.23 -22.10
CA HIS A 437 18.07 16.26 -23.15
C HIS A 437 19.54 15.82 -23.04
N PHE A 438 19.73 14.53 -22.76
CA PHE A 438 21.06 13.90 -22.67
C PHE A 438 21.59 13.38 -24.02
N VAL A 439 20.75 13.35 -25.05
CA VAL A 439 21.10 13.12 -26.46
C VAL A 439 20.42 14.20 -27.31
N LYS A 440 21.14 14.79 -28.26
CA LYS A 440 20.61 15.80 -29.18
C LYS A 440 20.47 15.26 -30.61
N THR A 441 21.38 14.39 -31.00
CA THR A 441 21.41 13.84 -32.35
C THR A 441 21.78 12.37 -32.29
N ILE A 442 21.19 11.57 -33.17
CA ILE A 442 21.54 10.16 -33.32
C ILE A 442 21.96 9.95 -34.76
N LYS A 443 23.23 9.59 -34.97
CA LYS A 443 23.65 9.07 -36.28
C LYS A 443 23.24 7.60 -36.37
N ILE A 444 22.54 7.20 -37.41
CA ILE A 444 21.93 5.88 -37.53
C ILE A 444 22.01 5.39 -38.97
N ASN A 445 22.61 4.23 -39.17
CA ASN A 445 22.64 3.56 -40.46
C ASN A 445 22.43 2.06 -40.32
N SER A 446 22.55 1.32 -41.42
CA SER A 446 22.35 -0.14 -41.44
C SER A 446 23.26 -0.90 -40.47
N SER A 447 24.46 -0.37 -40.20
CA SER A 447 25.50 -1.05 -39.43
C SER A 447 25.56 -0.62 -37.96
N GLU A 448 25.33 0.65 -37.65
CA GLU A 448 25.61 1.20 -36.33
C GLU A 448 24.67 2.35 -35.94
N VAL A 449 24.67 2.67 -34.64
CA VAL A 449 24.05 3.87 -34.06
C VAL A 449 25.08 4.61 -33.22
N ILE A 450 25.14 5.93 -33.34
CA ILE A 450 25.98 6.79 -32.52
C ILE A 450 25.13 7.88 -31.88
N TYR A 451 25.09 7.89 -30.55
CA TYR A 451 24.38 8.90 -29.75
C TYR A 451 25.26 10.12 -29.48
N LYS A 452 24.85 11.31 -29.92
CA LYS A 452 25.59 12.58 -29.86
C LYS A 452 24.94 13.63 -28.95
#